data_AF-A0A939SY61-F1
#
_entry.id   AF-A0A939SY61-F1
#
_cell.length_a   1.000
_cell.length_b   1.000
_cell.length_c   1.000
_cell.angle_alpha   90.00
_cell.angle_beta   90.00
_cell.angle_gamma   90.00
#
_symmetry.space_group_name_H-M   'P 1'
#
loop_
_entity.id
_entity.type
_entity.pdbx_description
1 polymer ?
#
loop_
_entity_poly.entity_id
_entity_poly.type
_entity_poly.pdbx_seq_one_letter_code
_entity_poly.pdbx_strand_id
1 'polypeptide(L)'
;MANRCSTARASALSDLPAVSPQHLRQPDLSALRPPFSTHKPRILILCGSLRTVSYSRLLAQEAARLLDHFGCEVRIFNPEGLPLPDGAPVTHPKVQELRALSEWSEGQVWVSPERHGAMTGIMKAQIDWIPLAVGSVRPTQGKTLAVMQVSGGSQSFNAVGQMRILGRWMRMITIPNQSSVAKAFQEFDADGRMKPSSYYDRVVDVCEELVKFTSLTRDASAYLTDRYSERKEEAEKLEQRVSLNSL
;
A
#
# COMPACT_ATOMS: atom_id res chain seq x y z
N MET A 1 17.40 -8.77 54.31
CA MET A 1 16.05 -8.75 53.70
C MET A 1 16.18 -8.22 52.28
N ALA A 2 16.16 -9.10 51.28
CA ALA A 2 15.94 -8.73 49.88
C ALA A 2 15.05 -9.82 49.31
N ASN A 3 13.74 -9.62 49.44
CA ASN A 3 12.75 -10.58 48.96
C ASN A 3 12.78 -10.59 47.43
N ARG A 4 13.18 -11.73 46.90
CA ARG A 4 13.05 -12.14 45.51
C ARG A 4 11.59 -11.97 45.08
N CYS A 5 11.32 -11.11 44.11
CA CYS A 5 10.10 -11.23 43.32
C CYS A 5 10.36 -12.27 42.22
N SER A 6 10.39 -13.54 42.61
CA SER A 6 10.22 -14.65 41.67
C SER A 6 8.75 -15.02 41.65
N THR A 7 7.95 -14.29 40.89
CA THR A 7 6.63 -14.77 40.49
C THR A 7 6.85 -15.88 39.48
N ALA A 8 6.74 -17.13 39.95
CA ALA A 8 6.55 -18.27 39.08
C ALA A 8 5.38 -17.92 38.14
N ARG A 9 5.63 -17.86 36.83
CA ARG A 9 4.61 -17.68 35.81
C ARG A 9 3.65 -18.88 35.91
N ALA A 10 2.58 -18.73 36.68
CA ALA A 10 1.33 -19.44 36.41
C ALA A 10 1.08 -19.33 34.90
N SER A 11 0.67 -20.43 34.25
CA SER A 11 0.40 -20.53 32.82
C SER A 11 0.02 -19.16 32.25
N ALA A 12 0.84 -18.59 31.36
CA ALA A 12 0.67 -17.23 30.80
C ALA A 12 -0.62 -17.04 29.95
N LEU A 13 -1.54 -18.01 30.03
CA LEU A 13 -2.89 -17.95 29.50
C LEU A 13 -3.91 -17.67 30.62
N SER A 14 -3.60 -18.00 31.88
CA SER A 14 -4.47 -17.79 33.05
C SER A 14 -4.64 -16.31 33.43
N ASP A 15 -3.70 -15.46 33.02
CA ASP A 15 -3.71 -14.00 33.19
C ASP A 15 -4.31 -13.25 31.99
N LEU A 16 -4.75 -13.97 30.94
CA LEU A 16 -5.36 -13.41 29.73
C LEU A 16 -6.82 -13.88 29.54
N PRO A 17 -7.75 -13.52 30.46
CA PRO A 17 -9.10 -14.10 30.49
C PRO A 17 -9.98 -13.76 29.28
N ALA A 18 -9.66 -12.69 28.54
CA ALA A 18 -10.41 -12.29 27.34
C ALA A 18 -9.90 -12.96 26.05
N VAL A 19 -8.76 -13.66 26.10
CA VAL A 19 -8.14 -14.30 24.94
C VAL A 19 -8.69 -15.71 24.80
N SER A 20 -9.03 -16.11 23.57
CA SER A 20 -9.35 -17.47 23.20
C SER A 20 -8.05 -18.24 22.96
N PRO A 21 -7.64 -19.16 23.85
CA PRO A 21 -6.31 -19.78 23.80
C PRO A 21 -6.08 -20.59 22.53
N GLN A 22 -7.14 -21.19 21.97
CA GLN A 22 -7.09 -22.03 20.77
C GLN A 22 -6.73 -21.27 19.48
N HIS A 23 -6.89 -19.94 19.45
CA HIS A 23 -6.53 -19.11 18.29
C HIS A 23 -5.27 -18.27 18.52
N LEU A 24 -4.77 -18.23 19.76
CA LEU A 24 -3.55 -17.52 20.12
C LEU A 24 -2.33 -18.30 19.59
N ARG A 25 -1.47 -17.61 18.84
CA ARG A 25 -0.24 -18.17 18.28
C ARG A 25 0.93 -17.28 18.71
N GLN A 26 2.04 -17.89 19.10
CA GLN A 26 3.30 -17.16 19.25
C GLN A 26 3.83 -16.80 17.86
N PRO A 27 4.44 -15.61 17.67
CA PRO A 27 5.11 -15.29 16.41
C PRO A 27 6.20 -16.30 16.08
N ASP A 28 6.19 -16.79 14.85
CA ASP A 28 7.13 -17.78 14.31
C ASP A 28 8.13 -17.06 13.40
N LEU A 29 9.39 -17.03 13.82
CA LEU A 29 10.47 -16.37 13.07
C LEU A 29 10.78 -17.07 11.76
N SER A 30 10.48 -18.36 11.63
CA SER A 30 10.66 -19.11 10.38
C SER A 30 9.61 -18.71 9.34
N ALA A 31 8.36 -18.49 9.77
CA ALA A 31 7.27 -18.02 8.92
C ALA A 31 7.48 -16.58 8.40
N LEU A 32 8.33 -15.78 9.06
CA LEU A 32 8.77 -14.46 8.58
C LEU A 32 9.88 -14.52 7.53
N ARG A 33 10.49 -15.70 7.30
CA ARG A 33 11.59 -15.90 6.35
C ARG A 33 11.31 -17.04 5.36
N PRO A 34 10.18 -16.99 4.63
CA PRO A 34 9.96 -17.92 3.53
C PRO A 34 11.06 -17.75 2.45
N PRO A 35 11.25 -18.74 1.56
CA PRO A 35 12.16 -18.59 0.43
C PRO A 35 11.82 -17.35 -0.40
N PHE A 36 12.83 -16.58 -0.78
CA PHE A 36 12.61 -15.37 -1.57
C PHE A 36 12.06 -15.69 -2.96
N SER A 37 11.03 -14.95 -3.38
CA SER A 37 10.55 -14.97 -4.75
C SER A 37 11.65 -14.54 -5.73
N THR A 38 11.76 -15.24 -6.86
CA THR A 38 12.79 -15.01 -7.87
C THR A 38 12.35 -14.06 -9.00
N HIS A 39 11.06 -13.77 -9.11
CA HIS A 39 10.57 -12.80 -10.08
C HIS A 39 10.76 -11.36 -9.60
N LYS A 40 10.79 -10.43 -10.55
CA LYS A 40 10.89 -8.99 -10.30
C LYS A 40 9.77 -8.51 -9.38
N PRO A 41 10.04 -7.60 -8.43
CA PRO A 41 8.99 -6.94 -7.65
C PRO A 41 8.03 -6.18 -8.57
N ARG A 42 6.73 -6.38 -8.38
CA ARG A 42 5.69 -5.76 -9.23
C ARG A 42 5.18 -4.47 -8.62
N ILE A 43 5.44 -3.34 -9.26
CA ILE A 43 5.06 -2.02 -8.74
C ILE A 43 4.02 -1.36 -9.65
N LEU A 44 2.85 -1.02 -9.07
CA LEU A 44 1.83 -0.21 -9.74
C LEU A 44 2.00 1.27 -9.37
N ILE A 45 2.00 2.15 -10.37
CA ILE A 45 2.03 3.59 -10.15
C ILE A 45 0.69 4.21 -10.57
N LEU A 46 0.10 5.00 -9.65
CA LEU A 46 -1.14 5.74 -9.86
C LEU A 46 -0.86 7.25 -9.89
N CYS A 47 -1.45 7.94 -10.86
CA CYS A 47 -1.24 9.38 -11.07
C CYS A 47 -2.52 10.19 -10.79
N GLY A 48 -2.39 11.33 -10.11
CA GLY A 48 -3.51 12.20 -9.72
C GLY A 48 -3.90 13.31 -10.70
N SER A 49 -3.49 13.27 -11.97
CA SER A 49 -3.80 14.37 -12.91
C SER A 49 -3.86 13.96 -14.38
N LEU A 50 -4.88 14.48 -15.06
CA LEU A 50 -5.12 14.34 -16.51
C LEU A 50 -4.70 15.56 -17.33
N ARG A 51 -3.95 16.51 -16.74
CA ARG A 51 -3.46 17.68 -17.49
C ARG A 51 -2.49 17.24 -18.60
N THR A 52 -2.52 17.95 -19.72
CA THR A 52 -1.56 17.79 -20.82
C THR A 52 -0.12 17.87 -20.30
N VAL A 53 0.19 18.91 -19.53
CA VAL A 53 1.44 19.03 -18.75
C VAL A 53 1.12 18.72 -17.28
N SER A 54 1.51 17.53 -16.84
CA SER A 54 1.20 17.00 -15.51
C SER A 54 2.47 16.62 -14.77
N TYR A 55 2.90 17.46 -13.83
CA TYR A 55 4.11 17.19 -13.03
C TYR A 55 4.00 15.92 -12.17
N SER A 56 2.79 15.53 -11.75
CA SER A 56 2.60 14.24 -11.05
C SER A 56 2.84 13.07 -12.00
N ARG A 57 2.47 13.19 -13.28
CA ARG A 57 2.74 12.17 -14.29
C ARG A 57 4.22 12.13 -14.67
N LEU A 58 4.88 13.28 -14.78
CA LEU A 58 6.34 13.34 -15.00
C LEU A 58 7.10 12.74 -13.81
N LEU A 59 6.72 13.07 -12.57
CA LEU A 59 7.31 12.48 -11.37
C LEU A 59 7.07 10.95 -11.30
N ALA A 60 5.88 10.49 -11.66
CA ALA A 60 5.58 9.07 -11.77
C ALA A 60 6.47 8.35 -12.81
N GLN A 61 6.80 9.02 -13.91
CA GLN A 61 7.72 8.48 -14.92
C GLN A 61 9.16 8.42 -14.42
N GLU A 62 9.64 9.41 -13.65
CA GLU A 62 10.97 9.31 -13.02
C GLU A 62 11.01 8.19 -11.97
N ALA A 63 9.98 8.07 -11.14
CA ALA A 63 9.86 6.96 -10.20
C ALA A 63 9.85 5.60 -10.92
N ALA A 64 9.15 5.48 -12.06
CA ALA A 64 9.16 4.27 -12.87
C ALA A 64 10.57 3.91 -13.37
N ARG A 65 11.32 4.89 -13.90
CA ARG A 65 12.70 4.68 -14.37
C ARG A 65 13.62 4.20 -13.24
N LEU A 66 13.50 4.80 -12.06
CA LEU A 66 14.27 4.40 -10.88
C LEU A 66 13.92 2.99 -10.41
N LEU A 67 12.63 2.66 -10.36
CA LEU A 67 12.16 1.34 -9.97
C LEU A 67 12.57 0.25 -10.98
N ASP A 68 12.47 0.52 -12.28
CA ASP A 68 12.98 -0.37 -13.33
C ASP A 68 14.49 -0.60 -13.17
N HIS A 69 15.25 0.47 -12.87
CA HIS A 69 16.68 0.38 -12.58
C HIS A 69 16.97 -0.49 -11.34
N PHE A 70 16.15 -0.38 -10.29
CA PHE A 70 16.22 -1.23 -9.10
C PHE A 70 15.65 -2.64 -9.31
N GLY A 71 15.29 -3.02 -10.54
CA GLY A 71 14.94 -4.40 -10.91
C GLY A 71 13.46 -4.73 -10.77
N CYS A 72 12.57 -3.74 -10.67
CA CYS A 72 11.13 -3.97 -10.64
C CYS A 72 10.53 -4.24 -12.03
N GLU A 73 9.33 -4.81 -12.05
CA GLU A 73 8.39 -4.73 -13.17
C GLU A 73 7.39 -3.62 -12.82
N VAL A 74 7.42 -2.51 -13.56
CA VAL A 74 6.58 -1.34 -13.28
C VAL A 74 5.43 -1.23 -14.27
N ARG A 75 4.22 -0.93 -13.77
CA ARG A 75 3.07 -0.56 -14.61
C ARG A 75 2.46 0.74 -14.11
N ILE A 76 2.24 1.68 -15.03
CA ILE A 76 1.58 2.95 -14.73
C ILE A 76 0.15 2.89 -15.25
N PHE A 77 -0.83 3.10 -14.39
CA PHE A 77 -2.23 3.17 -14.82
C PHE A 77 -2.53 4.56 -15.41
N ASN A 78 -3.14 4.59 -16.60
CA ASN A 78 -3.71 5.82 -17.16
C ASN A 78 -5.15 6.00 -16.66
N PRO A 79 -5.48 7.02 -15.85
CA PRO A 79 -6.83 7.21 -15.33
C PRO A 79 -7.81 7.87 -16.32
N GLU A 80 -7.39 8.18 -17.55
CA GLU A 80 -8.28 8.75 -18.56
C GLU A 80 -9.44 7.78 -18.88
N GLY A 81 -10.66 8.32 -18.91
CA GLY A 81 -11.88 7.54 -19.10
C GLY A 81 -12.31 6.69 -17.88
N LEU A 82 -11.64 6.80 -16.73
CA LEU A 82 -12.12 6.17 -15.49
C LEU A 82 -13.40 6.90 -15.02
N PRO A 83 -14.54 6.21 -14.89
CA PRO A 83 -15.78 6.83 -14.43
C PRO A 83 -15.66 7.27 -12.97
N LEU A 84 -16.56 8.16 -12.52
CA LEU A 84 -16.69 8.44 -11.08
C LEU A 84 -17.15 7.17 -10.35
N PRO A 85 -16.69 6.92 -9.11
CA PRO A 85 -17.21 5.84 -8.28
C PRO A 85 -18.74 5.84 -8.27
N ASP A 86 -19.34 4.65 -8.38
CA ASP A 86 -20.79 4.42 -8.51
C ASP A 86 -21.46 4.99 -9.77
N GLY A 87 -20.71 5.65 -10.65
CA GLY A 87 -21.20 6.19 -11.93
C GLY A 87 -21.21 5.19 -13.10
N ALA A 88 -20.69 3.98 -12.90
CA ALA A 88 -20.62 2.93 -13.91
C ALA A 88 -20.57 1.53 -13.25
N PRO A 89 -20.90 0.44 -13.96
CA PRO A 89 -20.75 -0.90 -13.43
C PRO A 89 -19.26 -1.26 -13.23
N VAL A 90 -18.98 -2.18 -12.31
CA VAL A 90 -17.62 -2.70 -12.06
C VAL A 90 -17.01 -3.44 -13.27
N THR A 91 -17.84 -3.78 -14.27
CA THR A 91 -17.43 -4.35 -15.55
C THR A 91 -16.91 -3.30 -16.54
N HIS A 92 -16.94 -2.01 -16.19
CA HIS A 92 -16.36 -0.96 -17.02
C HIS A 92 -14.87 -1.24 -17.28
N PRO A 93 -14.38 -1.16 -18.54
CA PRO A 93 -13.02 -1.58 -18.89
C PRO A 93 -11.91 -0.95 -18.03
N LYS A 94 -11.99 0.36 -17.78
CA LYS A 94 -11.03 1.07 -16.91
C LYS A 94 -11.06 0.63 -15.45
N VAL A 95 -12.24 0.23 -14.95
CA VAL A 95 -12.38 -0.26 -13.57
C VAL A 95 -11.78 -1.66 -13.46
N GLN A 96 -12.03 -2.52 -14.44
CA GLN A 96 -11.42 -3.86 -14.50
C GLN A 96 -9.90 -3.78 -14.64
N GLU A 97 -9.39 -2.92 -15.52
CA GLU A 97 -7.96 -2.68 -15.70
C GLU A 97 -7.29 -2.23 -14.38
N LEU A 98 -7.87 -1.22 -13.71
CA LEU A 98 -7.36 -0.71 -12.44
C LEU A 98 -7.33 -1.80 -11.36
N ARG A 99 -8.40 -2.58 -11.24
CA ARG A 99 -8.49 -3.66 -10.26
C ARG A 99 -7.50 -4.78 -10.55
N ALA A 100 -7.38 -5.19 -11.81
CA ALA A 100 -6.43 -6.21 -12.24
C ALA A 100 -4.97 -5.77 -12.00
N LEU A 101 -4.65 -4.51 -12.26
CA LEU A 101 -3.34 -3.94 -11.93
C LEU A 101 -3.10 -3.89 -10.42
N SER A 102 -4.10 -3.48 -9.65
CA SER A 102 -3.98 -3.47 -8.19
C SER A 102 -3.75 -4.89 -7.66
N GLU A 103 -4.49 -5.88 -8.14
CA GLU A 103 -4.30 -7.30 -7.81
C GLU A 103 -2.91 -7.81 -8.20
N TRP A 104 -2.43 -7.51 -9.41
CA TRP A 104 -1.09 -7.88 -9.91
C TRP A 104 0.05 -7.28 -9.07
N SER A 105 -0.14 -6.09 -8.50
CA SER A 105 0.93 -5.38 -7.78
C SER A 105 1.36 -6.07 -6.47
N GLU A 106 2.60 -5.87 -6.07
CA GLU A 106 3.15 -6.23 -4.75
C GLU A 106 3.48 -4.98 -3.92
N GLY A 107 3.74 -3.87 -4.61
CA GLY A 107 3.85 -2.54 -4.04
C GLY A 107 3.21 -1.50 -4.96
N GLN A 108 2.92 -0.32 -4.42
CA GLN A 108 2.36 0.78 -5.19
C GLN A 108 3.07 2.11 -4.92
N VAL A 109 3.04 3.01 -5.90
CA VAL A 109 3.40 4.42 -5.75
C VAL A 109 2.19 5.27 -6.10
N TRP A 110 1.76 6.14 -5.17
CA TRP A 110 0.68 7.10 -5.44
C TRP A 110 1.27 8.50 -5.56
N VAL A 111 1.09 9.10 -6.74
CA VAL A 111 1.61 10.44 -7.06
C VAL A 111 0.46 11.41 -7.29
N SER A 112 0.13 12.20 -6.26
CA SER A 112 -0.94 13.20 -6.35
C SER A 112 -0.40 14.62 -6.41
N PRO A 113 -0.90 15.49 -7.31
CA PRO A 113 -0.79 16.92 -7.07
C PRO A 113 -1.45 17.30 -5.75
N GLU A 114 -1.01 18.41 -5.18
CA GLU A 114 -1.77 19.12 -4.17
C GLU A 114 -2.66 20.15 -4.85
N ARG A 115 -3.98 19.95 -4.79
CA ARG A 115 -4.99 20.85 -5.37
C ARG A 115 -5.89 21.33 -4.27
N HIS A 116 -6.02 22.66 -4.13
CA HIS A 116 -6.76 23.28 -3.02
C HIS A 116 -6.32 22.75 -1.64
N GLY A 117 -5.01 22.49 -1.46
CA GLY A 117 -4.44 22.03 -0.20
C GLY A 117 -4.73 20.57 0.16
N ALA A 118 -5.18 19.74 -0.80
CA ALA A 118 -5.51 18.33 -0.59
C ALA A 118 -5.02 17.44 -1.75
N MET A 119 -5.06 16.12 -1.56
CA MET A 119 -4.93 15.17 -2.66
C MET A 119 -6.03 15.40 -3.70
N THR A 120 -5.74 15.06 -4.95
CA THR A 120 -6.70 15.28 -6.03
C THR A 120 -7.88 14.31 -5.99
N GLY A 121 -9.03 14.77 -6.49
CA GLY A 121 -10.19 13.91 -6.71
C GLY A 121 -9.90 12.73 -7.66
N ILE A 122 -9.03 12.92 -8.66
CA ILE A 122 -8.60 11.84 -9.57
C ILE A 122 -7.84 10.76 -8.81
N MET A 123 -6.92 11.15 -7.91
CA MET A 123 -6.20 10.19 -7.07
C MET A 123 -7.18 9.45 -6.15
N LYS A 124 -8.10 10.17 -5.50
CA LYS A 124 -9.07 9.56 -4.58
C LYS A 124 -10.04 8.62 -5.28
N ALA A 125 -10.55 9.01 -6.45
CA ALA A 125 -11.46 8.20 -7.26
C ALA A 125 -10.84 6.86 -7.69
N GLN A 126 -9.54 6.84 -8.04
CA GLN A 126 -8.83 5.58 -8.31
C GLN A 126 -8.85 4.65 -7.10
N ILE A 127 -8.55 5.16 -5.91
CA ILE A 127 -8.56 4.34 -4.68
C ILE A 127 -9.97 3.86 -4.34
N ASP A 128 -10.99 4.69 -4.55
CA ASP A 128 -12.39 4.33 -4.30
C ASP A 128 -12.89 3.19 -5.19
N TRP A 129 -12.32 3.05 -6.39
CA TRP A 129 -12.64 1.91 -7.26
C TRP A 129 -12.01 0.58 -6.81
N ILE A 130 -11.04 0.60 -5.89
CA ILE A 130 -10.33 -0.58 -5.40
C ILE A 130 -11.01 -1.06 -4.11
N PRO A 131 -11.74 -2.19 -4.12
CA PRO A 131 -12.35 -2.71 -2.90
C PRO A 131 -11.31 -3.35 -1.98
N LEU A 132 -11.61 -3.40 -0.68
CA LEU A 132 -10.79 -4.17 0.28
C LEU A 132 -10.87 -5.68 0.04
N ALA A 133 -11.97 -6.15 -0.55
CA ALA A 133 -12.27 -7.57 -0.74
C ALA A 133 -13.06 -7.81 -2.03
N VAL A 134 -12.63 -8.81 -2.82
CA VAL A 134 -13.42 -9.41 -3.91
C VAL A 134 -13.40 -10.93 -3.70
N GLY A 135 -14.43 -11.46 -3.04
CA GLY A 135 -14.41 -12.85 -2.56
C GLY A 135 -13.25 -13.07 -1.58
N SER A 136 -12.35 -13.99 -1.90
CA SER A 136 -11.12 -14.26 -1.14
C SER A 136 -9.96 -13.32 -1.48
N VAL A 137 -10.02 -12.62 -2.61
CA VAL A 137 -8.94 -11.74 -3.06
C VAL A 137 -8.95 -10.45 -2.25
N ARG A 138 -7.76 -9.99 -1.85
CA ARG A 138 -7.52 -8.74 -1.12
C ARG A 138 -6.58 -7.85 -1.95
N PRO A 139 -7.10 -6.97 -2.83
CA PRO A 139 -6.28 -6.28 -3.84
C PRO A 139 -5.11 -5.44 -3.29
N THR A 140 -5.20 -4.94 -2.05
CA THR A 140 -4.19 -4.04 -1.46
C THR A 140 -3.60 -4.52 -0.15
N GLN A 141 -4.22 -5.47 0.53
CA GLN A 141 -3.83 -5.86 1.89
C GLN A 141 -2.41 -6.43 1.93
N GLY A 142 -1.57 -5.90 2.83
CA GLY A 142 -0.20 -6.38 3.03
C GLY A 142 0.79 -5.97 1.94
N LYS A 143 0.37 -5.20 0.93
CA LYS A 143 1.23 -4.65 -0.11
C LYS A 143 1.92 -3.39 0.37
N THR A 144 3.10 -3.08 -0.17
CA THR A 144 3.83 -1.86 0.21
C THR A 144 3.30 -0.64 -0.53
N LEU A 145 3.45 0.54 0.07
CA LEU A 145 3.01 1.81 -0.50
C LEU A 145 4.04 2.91 -0.28
N ALA A 146 4.43 3.59 -1.35
CA ALA A 146 5.08 4.90 -1.31
C ALA A 146 4.11 6.00 -1.74
N VAL A 147 4.14 7.13 -1.03
CA VAL A 147 3.32 8.30 -1.35
C VAL A 147 4.19 9.48 -1.76
N MET A 148 3.80 10.15 -2.83
CA MET A 148 4.52 11.29 -3.39
C MET A 148 3.54 12.40 -3.76
N GLN A 149 3.93 13.66 -3.59
CA GLN A 149 3.17 14.79 -4.11
C GLN A 149 4.00 15.79 -4.89
N VAL A 150 3.31 16.56 -5.72
CA VAL A 150 3.82 17.77 -6.36
C VAL A 150 2.92 18.95 -6.04
N SER A 151 3.50 20.14 -5.86
CA SER A 151 2.76 21.39 -5.68
C SER A 151 3.24 22.44 -6.66
N GLY A 152 2.33 23.31 -7.10
CA GLY A 152 2.70 24.53 -7.84
C GLY A 152 3.18 25.66 -6.93
N GLY A 153 2.93 25.56 -5.62
CA GLY A 153 3.30 26.57 -4.63
C GLY A 153 4.46 26.15 -3.75
N SER A 154 4.60 26.81 -2.60
CA SER A 154 5.55 26.45 -1.55
C SER A 154 5.33 25.02 -1.04
N GLN A 155 6.33 24.50 -0.34
CA GLN A 155 6.29 23.14 0.19
C GLN A 155 5.09 22.94 1.13
N SER A 156 4.45 21.78 0.99
CA SER A 156 3.30 21.34 1.78
C SER A 156 3.35 19.81 1.89
N PHE A 157 2.60 19.24 2.82
CA PHE A 157 2.54 17.80 3.05
C PHE A 157 1.11 17.28 3.17
N ASN A 158 0.11 18.09 2.81
CA ASN A 158 -1.28 17.75 3.04
C ASN A 158 -1.71 16.54 2.19
N ALA A 159 -1.34 16.52 0.90
CA ALA A 159 -1.71 15.42 0.01
C ALA A 159 -1.05 14.09 0.41
N VAL A 160 0.26 14.08 0.71
CA VAL A 160 0.94 12.86 1.20
C VAL A 160 0.43 12.43 2.58
N GLY A 161 0.09 13.37 3.46
CA GLY A 161 -0.52 13.07 4.76
C GLY A 161 -1.87 12.37 4.61
N GLN A 162 -2.73 12.88 3.73
CA GLN A 162 -4.01 12.24 3.40
C GLN A 162 -3.82 10.85 2.78
N MET A 163 -2.90 10.71 1.81
CA MET A 163 -2.62 9.43 1.18
C MET A 163 -2.02 8.40 2.15
N ARG A 164 -1.21 8.82 3.12
CA ARG A 164 -0.68 7.94 4.18
C ARG A 164 -1.80 7.37 5.05
N ILE A 165 -2.79 8.20 5.41
CA ILE A 165 -3.98 7.75 6.14
C ILE A 165 -4.82 6.80 5.28
N LEU A 166 -4.95 7.06 3.97
CA LEU A 166 -5.60 6.14 3.04
C LEU A 166 -4.85 4.81 2.94
N GLY A 167 -3.52 4.81 2.89
CA GLY A 167 -2.70 3.59 2.87
C GLY A 167 -3.01 2.66 4.05
N ARG A 168 -3.17 3.23 5.26
CA ARG A 168 -3.65 2.48 6.43
C ARG A 168 -5.04 1.87 6.19
N TRP A 169 -5.98 2.63 5.65
CA TRP A 169 -7.32 2.10 5.31
C TRP A 169 -7.31 1.00 4.26
N MET A 170 -6.41 1.09 3.29
CA MET A 170 -6.19 0.03 2.30
C MET A 170 -5.39 -1.15 2.86
N ARG A 171 -5.05 -1.14 4.16
CA ARG A 171 -4.25 -2.16 4.86
C ARG A 171 -2.88 -2.38 4.22
N MET A 172 -2.29 -1.32 3.68
CA MET A 172 -0.97 -1.33 3.04
C MET A 172 0.14 -0.98 4.03
N ILE A 173 1.34 -1.50 3.77
CA ILE A 173 2.57 -1.15 4.49
C ILE A 173 3.10 0.14 3.85
N THR A 174 2.65 1.29 4.37
CA THR A 174 3.11 2.59 3.87
C THR A 174 4.50 2.88 4.41
N ILE A 175 5.50 2.93 3.52
CA ILE A 175 6.90 3.12 3.91
C ILE A 175 7.10 4.47 4.61
N PRO A 176 8.08 4.61 5.51
CA PRO A 176 8.28 5.84 6.27
C PRO A 176 8.64 7.02 5.37
N ASN A 177 9.50 6.83 4.38
CA ASN A 177 9.95 7.92 3.51
C ASN A 177 8.86 8.34 2.50
N GLN A 178 8.90 9.59 2.07
CA GLN A 178 7.94 10.18 1.13
C GLN A 178 8.55 11.38 0.39
N SER A 179 7.98 11.71 -0.78
CA SER A 179 8.40 12.86 -1.58
C SER A 179 7.34 13.96 -1.62
N SER A 180 7.78 15.21 -1.47
CA SER A 180 6.94 16.40 -1.70
C SER A 180 7.76 17.45 -2.44
N VAL A 181 7.50 17.60 -3.73
CA VAL A 181 8.21 18.52 -4.62
C VAL A 181 7.45 19.84 -4.68
N ALA A 182 8.03 20.89 -4.09
CA ALA A 182 7.48 22.25 -4.14
C ALA A 182 7.80 22.92 -5.48
N LYS A 183 6.97 23.88 -5.91
CA LYS A 183 7.13 24.65 -7.15
C LYS A 183 7.57 23.76 -8.33
N ALA A 184 6.89 22.63 -8.52
CA ALA A 184 7.37 21.55 -9.39
C ALA A 184 7.68 22.01 -10.82
N PHE A 185 7.03 23.05 -11.32
CA PHE A 185 7.34 23.67 -12.62
C PHE A 185 8.80 24.15 -12.77
N GLN A 186 9.53 24.39 -11.67
CA GLN A 186 10.95 24.78 -11.66
C GLN A 186 11.87 23.56 -11.70
N GLU A 187 11.39 22.41 -11.24
CA GLU A 187 12.16 21.18 -11.03
C GLU A 187 12.15 20.25 -12.25
N PHE A 188 11.34 20.54 -13.27
CA PHE A 188 11.35 19.81 -14.54
C PHE A 188 11.88 20.70 -15.67
N ASP A 189 12.63 20.10 -16.59
CA ASP A 189 13.12 20.76 -17.79
C ASP A 189 12.09 20.72 -18.95
N ALA A 190 12.50 21.23 -20.12
CA ALA A 190 11.63 21.30 -21.30
C ALA A 190 11.28 19.92 -21.87
N ASP A 191 12.12 18.91 -21.65
CA ASP A 191 11.89 17.53 -22.07
C ASP A 191 11.04 16.74 -21.05
N GLY A 192 10.62 17.41 -19.97
CA GLY A 192 9.83 16.82 -18.91
C GLY A 192 10.65 15.90 -17.99
N ARG A 193 11.98 16.06 -17.97
CA ARG A 193 12.87 15.34 -17.05
C ARG A 193 13.07 16.14 -15.77
N MET A 194 13.13 15.44 -14.65
CA MET A 194 13.40 16.10 -13.37
C MET A 194 14.88 16.48 -13.28
N LYS A 195 15.15 17.73 -12.90
CA LYS A 195 16.50 18.28 -12.76
C LYS A 195 17.20 17.68 -11.53
N PRO A 196 18.54 17.64 -11.51
CA PRO A 196 19.29 17.30 -10.30
C PRO A 196 18.98 18.31 -9.19
N SER A 197 18.40 17.83 -8.09
CA SER A 197 18.10 18.62 -6.90
C SER A 197 17.90 17.70 -5.70
N SER A 198 17.85 18.29 -4.50
CA SER A 198 17.54 17.52 -3.27
C SER A 198 16.16 16.86 -3.32
N TYR A 199 15.23 17.36 -4.16
CA TYR A 199 13.97 16.69 -4.42
C TYR A 199 14.17 15.41 -5.22
N TYR A 200 15.07 15.40 -6.21
CA TYR A 200 15.36 14.19 -6.98
C TYR A 200 16.04 13.14 -6.12
N ASP A 201 17.03 13.53 -5.31
CA ASP A 201 17.69 12.63 -4.35
C ASP A 201 16.66 11.97 -3.41
N ARG A 202 15.69 12.75 -2.92
CA ARG A 202 14.59 12.20 -2.12
C ARG A 202 13.72 11.21 -2.89
N VAL A 203 13.47 11.43 -4.18
CA VAL A 203 12.71 10.48 -5.01
C VAL A 203 13.48 9.17 -5.16
N VAL A 204 14.81 9.24 -5.31
CA VAL A 204 15.70 8.08 -5.31
C VAL A 204 15.57 7.31 -4.00
N ASP A 205 15.71 7.98 -2.84
CA ASP A 205 15.59 7.36 -1.52
C ASP A 205 14.25 6.62 -1.35
N VAL A 206 13.14 7.26 -1.75
CA VAL A 206 11.79 6.69 -1.63
C VAL A 206 11.62 5.46 -2.51
N CYS A 207 12.13 5.50 -3.75
CA CYS A 207 12.05 4.36 -4.65
C CYS A 207 12.93 3.20 -4.13
N GLU A 208 14.14 3.49 -3.68
CA GLU A 208 15.05 2.49 -3.11
C GLU A 208 14.44 1.82 -1.86
N GLU A 209 13.89 2.62 -0.95
CA GLU A 209 13.22 2.13 0.26
C GLU A 209 12.00 1.28 -0.10
N LEU A 210 11.19 1.69 -1.07
CA LEU A 210 10.04 0.89 -1.53
C LEU A 210 10.46 -0.50 -1.97
N VAL A 211 11.51 -0.62 -2.80
CA VAL A 211 11.98 -1.92 -3.30
C VAL A 211 12.48 -2.82 -2.17
N LYS A 212 13.24 -2.24 -1.22
CA LYS A 212 13.71 -2.96 -0.02
C LYS A 212 12.53 -3.52 0.79
N PHE A 213 11.54 -2.68 1.08
CA PHE A 213 10.35 -3.11 1.83
C PHE A 213 9.50 -4.13 1.07
N THR A 214 9.31 -3.96 -0.25
CA THR A 214 8.55 -4.92 -1.06
C THR A 214 9.23 -6.28 -1.04
N SER A 215 10.55 -6.32 -1.26
CA SER A 215 11.32 -7.56 -1.26
C SER A 215 11.34 -8.24 0.11
N LEU A 216 11.35 -7.47 1.19
CA LEU A 216 11.31 -7.98 2.57
C LEU A 216 9.94 -8.59 2.94
N THR A 217 8.85 -8.02 2.42
CA THR A 217 7.50 -8.30 2.97
C THR A 217 6.64 -9.17 2.06
N ARG A 218 6.87 -9.18 0.74
CA ARG A 218 5.98 -9.85 -0.23
C ARG A 218 5.78 -11.34 0.05
N ASP A 219 6.85 -12.06 0.36
CA ASP A 219 6.80 -13.52 0.53
C ASP A 219 6.17 -13.91 1.88
N ALA A 220 6.33 -13.07 2.91
CA ALA A 220 5.76 -13.27 4.25
C ALA A 220 4.38 -12.63 4.43
N SER A 221 3.83 -11.98 3.40
CA SER A 221 2.61 -11.15 3.53
C SER A 221 1.39 -11.94 4.02
N ALA A 222 1.25 -13.20 3.57
CA ALA A 222 0.19 -14.10 4.06
C ALA A 222 0.30 -14.35 5.57
N TYR A 223 1.51 -14.53 6.10
CA TYR A 223 1.74 -14.71 7.53
C TYR A 223 1.55 -13.41 8.31
N LEU A 224 2.07 -12.28 7.81
CA LEU A 224 1.88 -10.95 8.40
C LEU A 224 0.41 -10.54 8.48
N THR A 225 -0.44 -11.13 7.65
CA THR A 225 -1.88 -10.86 7.60
C THR A 225 -2.74 -11.96 8.21
N ASP A 226 -2.14 -13.01 8.79
CA ASP A 226 -2.84 -14.04 9.56
C ASP A 226 -3.21 -13.50 10.96
N ARG A 227 -4.42 -12.95 11.08
CA ARG A 227 -4.89 -12.26 12.30
C ARG A 227 -5.59 -13.20 13.26
N TYR A 228 -5.28 -13.04 14.55
CA TYR A 228 -5.98 -13.72 15.66
C TYR A 228 -7.51 -13.60 15.58
N SER A 229 -8.02 -12.38 15.34
CA SER A 229 -9.47 -12.13 15.27
C SER A 229 -10.13 -12.83 14.09
N GLU A 230 -9.44 -12.92 12.94
CA GLU A 230 -9.95 -13.58 11.74
C GLU A 230 -9.97 -15.10 11.95
N ARG A 231 -8.93 -15.69 12.55
CA ARG A 231 -8.91 -17.12 12.94
C ARG A 231 -10.05 -17.48 13.89
N LYS A 232 -10.37 -16.60 14.85
CA LYS A 232 -11.49 -16.80 15.78
C LYS A 232 -12.83 -16.76 15.05
N GLU A 233 -13.05 -15.75 14.22
CA GLU A 233 -14.29 -15.58 13.45
C GLU A 233 -14.53 -16.74 12.47
N GLU A 234 -13.48 -17.24 11.80
CA GLU A 234 -13.57 -18.38 10.89
C GLU A 234 -13.99 -19.67 11.59
N ALA A 235 -13.46 -19.94 12.78
CA ALA A 235 -13.85 -21.10 13.58
C ALA A 235 -15.31 -21.01 14.03
N GLU A 236 -15.75 -19.85 14.51
CA GLU A 236 -17.15 -19.62 14.91
C GLU A 236 -18.12 -19.83 13.73
N LYS A 237 -17.77 -19.34 12.54
CA LYS A 237 -18.57 -19.55 11.31
C LYS A 237 -18.62 -21.02 10.89
N LEU A 238 -17.52 -21.77 11.07
CA LEU A 238 -17.45 -23.19 10.74
C LEU A 238 -18.35 -24.00 11.67
N GLU A 239 -18.27 -23.76 12.98
CA GLU A 239 -19.11 -24.42 13.99
C GLU A 239 -20.60 -24.17 13.71
N GLN A 240 -20.99 -22.93 13.42
CA GLN A 240 -22.36 -22.59 13.04
C GLN A 240 -22.84 -23.37 11.82
N ARG A 241 -22.02 -23.48 10.76
CA ARG A 241 -22.37 -24.25 9.55
C ARG A 241 -22.54 -25.74 9.82
N VAL A 242 -21.68 -26.34 10.62
CA VAL A 242 -21.77 -27.77 10.97
C VAL A 242 -23.04 -28.02 11.79
N SER A 243 -23.40 -27.11 12.71
CA SER A 243 -24.60 -27.23 13.53
C SER A 243 -25.91 -27.11 12.73
N LEU A 244 -25.93 -26.28 11.68
CA LEU A 244 -27.09 -26.12 10.79
C LEU A 244 -27.33 -27.33 9.88
N ASN A 245 -26.27 -28.06 9.53
CA ASN A 245 -26.35 -29.24 8.65
C ASN A 245 -26.62 -30.56 9.41
N SER A 246 -26.56 -30.53 10.75
CA SER A 246 -26.85 -31.68 11.60
C SER A 246 -28.25 -31.63 12.25
N LEU A 247 -29.06 -30.63 11.86
CA LEU A 247 -30.50 -30.51 12.09
C LEU A 247 -31.28 -30.85 10.82
#